data_AF-A0A520GGH6-F1
#
_entry.id   AF-A0A520GGH6-F1
#
_cell.length_a   1.000
_cell.length_b   1.000
_cell.length_c   1.000
_cell.angle_alpha   90.00
_cell.angle_beta   90.00
_cell.angle_gamma   90.00
#
_symmetry.space_group_name_H-M   'P 1'
#
loop_
_entity.id
_entity.type
_entity.pdbx_description
1 polymer ?
#
loop_
_entity_poly.entity_id
_entity_poly.type
_entity_poly.pdbx_seq_one_letter_code
_entity_poly.pdbx_strand_id
1 'polypeptide(L)'
;MPTASLHQAKHAFLSKLMPTIAYVVVADPHDRAWITSALAHDLVDSVAYANDDAVQLAGLSGGPGRCLILTADRDDTTTLRLVRELRRLGNDIPVIVLGPYSAFRTAVEIARLEATDFLERPVSVQQLRSAVRRACS
;
A
#
# COMPACT_ATOMS: atom_id res chain seq x y z
N MET A 1 25.36 28.85 21.44
CA MET A 1 24.03 28.39 21.90
C MET A 1 23.54 27.31 20.95
N PRO A 2 23.42 26.03 21.33
CA PRO A 2 22.80 25.01 20.49
C PRO A 2 21.54 24.43 21.16
N THR A 3 20.36 24.88 20.77
CA THR A 3 19.06 24.34 21.23
C THR A 3 18.30 23.58 20.14
N ALA A 4 18.88 23.43 18.94
CA ALA A 4 18.20 22.81 17.79
C ALA A 4 18.32 21.27 17.72
N SER A 5 19.21 20.63 18.48
CA SER A 5 19.59 19.22 18.23
C SER A 5 18.73 18.15 18.93
N LEU A 6 17.96 18.51 19.97
CA LEU A 6 17.23 17.54 20.81
C LEU A 6 15.84 17.18 20.27
N HIS A 7 15.15 18.10 19.58
CA HIS A 7 13.83 17.82 19.00
C HIS A 7 13.91 16.92 17.76
N GLN A 8 14.93 17.10 16.92
CA GLN A 8 15.13 16.34 15.69
C GLN A 8 15.51 14.88 15.98
N ALA A 9 16.35 14.64 16.99
CA ALA A 9 16.74 13.30 17.43
C ALA A 9 15.56 12.51 18.04
N LYS A 10 14.65 13.17 18.77
CA LYS A 10 13.44 12.55 19.32
C LYS A 10 12.45 12.14 18.23
N HIS A 11 12.25 12.98 17.21
CA HIS A 11 11.38 12.67 16.07
C HIS A 11 11.92 11.49 15.23
N ALA A 12 13.23 11.48 14.96
CA ALA A 12 13.88 10.37 14.25
C ALA A 12 13.88 9.06 15.04
N PHE A 13 13.87 9.14 16.37
CA PHE A 13 13.75 7.97 17.24
C PHE A 13 12.31 7.43 17.30
N LEU A 14 11.30 8.31 17.34
CA LEU A 14 9.88 7.93 17.33
C LEU A 14 9.42 7.36 15.98
N SER A 15 9.93 7.86 14.85
CA SER A 15 9.69 7.25 13.54
C SER A 15 10.35 5.86 13.39
N LYS A 16 11.35 5.54 14.22
CA LYS A 16 12.03 4.24 14.26
C LYS A 16 11.29 3.20 15.10
N LEU A 17 10.25 3.60 15.85
CA LEU A 17 9.45 2.72 16.71
C LEU A 17 8.27 2.05 15.99
N MET A 18 7.87 2.54 14.81
CA MET A 18 6.78 1.96 14.02
C MET A 18 7.32 1.57 12.63
N PRO A 19 7.67 0.28 12.41
CA PRO A 19 8.19 -0.14 11.13
C PRO A 19 7.14 0.05 10.03
N THR A 20 7.56 0.66 8.93
CA THR A 20 6.74 0.83 7.74
C THR A 20 6.71 -0.46 6.94
N ILE A 21 5.54 -1.05 6.74
CA ILE A 21 5.35 -2.33 6.05
C ILE A 21 4.41 -2.15 4.88
N ALA A 22 4.87 -2.51 3.68
CA ALA A 22 4.02 -2.64 2.51
C ALA A 22 3.66 -4.12 2.29
N TYR A 23 2.39 -4.46 2.45
CA TYR A 23 1.85 -5.76 2.07
C TYR A 23 1.59 -5.79 0.57
N VAL A 24 1.94 -6.88 -0.10
CA VAL A 24 1.85 -6.99 -1.57
C VAL A 24 1.12 -8.27 -1.96
N VAL A 25 0.00 -8.11 -2.66
CA VAL A 25 -0.78 -9.21 -3.27
C VAL A 25 -0.75 -9.02 -4.78
N VAL A 26 0.19 -9.71 -5.42
CA VAL A 26 0.34 -9.71 -6.88
C VAL A 26 0.64 -11.11 -7.38
N ALA A 27 0.04 -11.46 -8.52
CA ALA A 27 0.19 -12.77 -9.15
C ALA A 27 1.46 -12.86 -10.01
N ASP A 28 1.87 -11.77 -10.66
CA ASP A 28 3.02 -11.74 -11.57
C ASP A 28 4.35 -11.59 -10.80
N PRO A 29 5.32 -12.53 -10.94
CA PRO A 29 6.66 -12.41 -10.37
C PRO A 29 7.42 -11.15 -10.81
N HIS A 30 7.18 -10.65 -12.03
CA HIS A 30 7.82 -9.42 -12.51
C HIS A 30 7.34 -8.20 -11.74
N ASP A 31 6.05 -8.12 -11.43
CA ASP A 31 5.51 -7.06 -10.57
C ASP A 31 6.09 -7.15 -9.15
N ARG A 32 6.27 -8.36 -8.60
CA ARG A 32 6.91 -8.53 -7.27
C ARG A 32 8.31 -7.93 -7.23
N ALA A 33 9.13 -8.29 -8.21
CA ALA A 33 10.50 -7.81 -8.32
C ALA A 33 10.55 -6.29 -8.52
N TRP A 34 9.69 -5.76 -9.40
CA TRP A 34 9.60 -4.33 -9.66
C TRP A 34 9.13 -3.54 -8.44
N ILE A 35 8.07 -3.98 -7.74
CA ILE A 35 7.58 -3.33 -6.52
C ILE A 35 8.67 -3.33 -5.44
N THR A 36 9.33 -4.46 -5.20
CA THR A 36 10.40 -4.54 -4.20
C THR A 36 11.55 -3.59 -4.51
N SER A 37 11.97 -3.53 -5.77
CA SER A 37 13.01 -2.58 -6.20
C SER A 37 12.56 -1.13 -6.06
N ALA A 38 11.32 -0.82 -6.43
CA ALA A 38 10.76 0.53 -6.35
C ALA A 38 10.61 1.03 -4.90
N LEU A 39 10.32 0.12 -3.95
CA LEU A 39 10.15 0.43 -2.52
C LEU A 39 11.45 0.33 -1.71
N ALA A 40 12.57 -0.04 -2.33
CA ALA A 40 13.88 -0.03 -1.68
C ALA A 40 14.33 1.39 -1.29
N HIS A 41 15.50 1.48 -0.64
CA HIS A 41 16.14 2.73 -0.19
C HIS A 41 15.27 3.53 0.80
N ASP A 42 15.03 2.94 1.97
CA ASP A 42 14.45 3.59 3.16
C ASP A 42 13.03 4.14 2.99
N LEU A 43 12.28 3.67 1.98
CA LEU A 43 10.88 4.06 1.82
C LEU A 43 9.96 3.28 2.76
N VAL A 44 10.21 1.98 2.87
CA VAL A 44 9.54 1.06 3.79
C VAL A 44 10.61 0.22 4.46
N ASP A 45 10.38 -0.19 5.71
CA ASP A 45 11.28 -1.08 6.44
C ASP A 45 11.20 -2.51 5.90
N SER A 46 10.03 -2.92 5.40
CA SER A 46 9.85 -4.24 4.79
C SER A 46 8.72 -4.30 3.77
N VAL A 47 8.85 -5.24 2.84
CA VAL A 47 7.81 -5.65 1.89
C VAL A 47 7.40 -7.08 2.24
N ALA A 48 6.12 -7.29 2.53
CA ALA A 48 5.57 -8.59 2.92
C ALA A 48 4.59 -9.10 1.85
N TYR A 49 4.86 -10.27 1.29
CA TYR A 49 3.97 -10.87 0.30
C TYR A 49 2.82 -11.60 0.98
N ALA A 50 1.62 -11.39 0.48
CA ALA A 50 0.41 -12.02 0.97
C ALA A 50 -0.41 -12.62 -0.17
N ASN A 51 -1.37 -13.44 0.23
CA ASN A 51 -2.33 -14.08 -0.66
C ASN A 51 -3.54 -13.15 -0.82
N ASP A 52 -4.40 -13.42 -1.79
CA ASP A 52 -5.67 -12.72 -2.00
C ASP A 52 -6.80 -13.19 -1.07
N ASP A 53 -6.46 -13.80 0.07
CA ASP A 53 -7.42 -14.25 1.08
C ASP A 53 -7.84 -13.09 2.00
N ALA A 54 -9.12 -12.69 1.91
CA ALA A 54 -9.65 -11.55 2.65
C ALA A 54 -9.58 -11.71 4.18
N VAL A 55 -9.71 -12.94 4.71
CA VAL A 55 -9.69 -13.18 6.16
C VAL A 55 -8.26 -13.05 6.69
N GLN A 56 -7.29 -13.63 5.96
CA GLN A 56 -5.88 -13.47 6.27
C GLN A 56 -5.45 -12.00 6.20
N LEU A 57 -5.86 -11.29 5.15
CA LEU A 57 -5.55 -9.88 4.97
C LEU A 57 -6.23 -8.99 6.01
N ALA A 58 -7.45 -9.30 6.43
CA ALA A 58 -8.14 -8.57 7.50
C ALA A 58 -7.43 -8.72 8.86
N GLY A 59 -6.73 -9.84 9.07
CA GLY A 59 -5.87 -10.06 10.24
C GLY A 59 -4.56 -9.25 10.22
N LEU A 60 -4.22 -8.60 9.11
CA LEU A 60 -3.08 -7.68 9.07
C LEU A 60 -3.38 -6.48 9.96
N SER A 61 -2.42 -6.10 10.78
CA SER A 61 -2.55 -4.89 11.60
C SER A 61 -2.76 -3.70 10.67
N GLY A 62 -3.85 -2.96 10.88
CA GLY A 62 -4.06 -1.63 10.30
C GLY A 62 -3.25 -0.56 11.04
N GLY A 63 -3.49 0.69 10.70
CA GLY A 63 -2.88 1.86 11.36
C GLY A 63 -1.62 2.40 10.67
N PRO A 64 -0.96 3.41 11.29
CA PRO A 64 0.13 4.16 10.67
C PRO A 64 1.29 3.28 10.23
N GLY A 65 1.95 3.65 9.12
CA GLY A 65 3.10 2.92 8.57
C GLY A 65 2.74 1.67 7.78
N ARG A 66 1.46 1.41 7.46
CA ARG A 66 1.06 0.15 6.82
C ARG A 66 0.19 0.43 5.61
N CYS A 67 0.47 -0.27 4.51
CA CYS A 67 -0.38 -0.23 3.32
C CYS A 67 -0.41 -1.60 2.63
N LEU A 68 -1.42 -1.79 1.78
CA LEU A 68 -1.63 -2.97 0.96
C LEU A 68 -1.58 -2.57 -0.52
N ILE A 69 -0.75 -3.26 -1.30
CA ILE A 69 -0.63 -3.07 -2.75
C ILE A 69 -1.28 -4.27 -3.44
N LEU A 70 -2.29 -3.98 -4.27
CA LEU A 70 -3.01 -4.97 -5.07
C LEU A 70 -2.77 -4.73 -6.56
N THR A 71 -2.93 -5.78 -7.36
CA THR A 71 -3.01 -5.68 -8.82
C THR A 71 -4.41 -6.03 -9.31
N ALA A 72 -4.87 -5.36 -10.35
CA ALA A 72 -6.18 -5.56 -11.00
C ALA A 72 -6.03 -5.99 -12.47
N ASP A 73 -4.84 -6.47 -12.86
CA ASP A 73 -4.50 -6.75 -14.26
C ASP A 73 -5.25 -7.96 -14.84
N ARG A 74 -5.60 -8.93 -13.99
CA ARG A 74 -6.29 -10.16 -14.42
C ARG A 74 -7.80 -10.10 -14.28
N ASP A 75 -8.28 -9.51 -13.17
CA ASP A 75 -9.69 -9.42 -12.83
C ASP A 75 -9.90 -8.28 -11.82
N ASP A 76 -10.36 -7.15 -12.33
CA ASP A 76 -10.63 -5.96 -11.54
C ASP A 76 -11.80 -6.14 -10.57
N THR A 77 -12.79 -6.95 -10.96
CA THR A 77 -13.95 -7.28 -10.12
C THR A 77 -13.53 -8.08 -8.90
N THR A 78 -12.59 -9.02 -9.05
CA THR A 78 -12.02 -9.77 -7.92
C THR A 78 -11.26 -8.85 -6.96
N THR A 79 -10.42 -7.94 -7.48
CA THR A 79 -9.71 -6.95 -6.65
C THR A 79 -10.67 -6.06 -5.87
N LEU A 80 -11.73 -5.57 -6.52
CA LEU A 80 -12.74 -4.74 -5.88
C LEU A 80 -13.53 -5.50 -4.80
N ARG A 81 -13.88 -6.77 -5.05
CA ARG A 81 -14.52 -7.62 -4.04
C ARG A 81 -13.62 -7.81 -2.82
N LEU A 82 -12.31 -8.00 -3.01
CA LEU A 82 -11.35 -8.14 -1.93
C LEU A 82 -11.32 -6.88 -1.05
N VAL A 83 -11.24 -5.69 -1.65
CA VAL A 83 -11.25 -4.42 -0.88
C VAL A 83 -12.56 -4.24 -0.12
N ARG A 84 -13.71 -4.58 -0.73
CA ARG A 84 -15.01 -4.53 -0.03
C ARG A 84 -15.08 -5.47 1.16
N GLU A 85 -14.61 -6.69 1.02
CA GLU A 85 -14.59 -7.66 2.12
C GLU A 85 -13.67 -7.20 3.26
N LEU A 86 -12.50 -6.61 2.94
CA LEU A 86 -11.61 -6.02 3.96
C LEU A 86 -12.32 -4.95 4.78
N ARG A 87 -13.00 -4.02 4.11
CA ARG A 87 -13.76 -2.96 4.78
C ARG A 87 -14.93 -3.53 5.59
N ARG A 88 -15.63 -4.56 5.08
CA ARG A 88 -16.70 -5.26 5.80
C ARG A 88 -16.19 -5.94 7.07
N LEU A 89 -14.96 -6.43 7.05
CA LEU A 89 -14.28 -7.04 8.20
C LEU A 89 -13.69 -6.01 9.18
N GLY A 90 -13.92 -4.71 8.94
CA GLY A 90 -13.44 -3.63 9.80
C GLY A 90 -11.96 -3.30 9.62
N ASN A 91 -11.34 -3.77 8.53
CA ASN A 91 -9.96 -3.44 8.22
C ASN A 91 -9.90 -2.23 7.27
N ASP A 92 -9.35 -1.15 7.78
CA ASP A 92 -9.20 0.17 7.18
C ASP A 92 -7.77 0.43 6.69
N ILE A 93 -6.95 -0.63 6.51
CA ILE A 93 -5.61 -0.49 5.93
C ILE A 93 -5.67 0.27 4.60
N PRO A 94 -4.80 1.27 4.40
CA PRO A 94 -4.67 1.94 3.12
C PRO A 94 -4.36 0.96 1.99
N VAL A 95 -5.15 1.00 0.92
CA VAL A 95 -4.97 0.13 -0.24
C VAL A 95 -4.50 0.96 -1.44
N ILE A 96 -3.55 0.44 -2.21
CA ILE A 96 -3.08 1.01 -3.47
C ILE A 96 -3.31 -0.05 -4.53
N VAL A 97 -4.13 0.24 -5.54
CA VAL A 97 -4.43 -0.69 -6.62
C VAL A 97 -3.69 -0.27 -7.89
N LEU A 98 -2.94 -1.19 -8.47
CA LEU A 98 -2.31 -1.03 -9.78
C LEU A 98 -3.16 -1.75 -10.82
N GLY A 99 -3.55 -1.08 -11.91
CA GLY A 99 -4.39 -1.72 -12.92
C GLY A 99 -4.46 -0.99 -14.25
N PRO A 100 -5.03 -1.63 -15.29
CA PRO A 100 -5.16 -1.04 -16.61
C PRO A 100 -6.26 0.03 -16.64
N TYR A 101 -6.22 0.91 -17.66
CA TYR A 101 -7.27 1.91 -17.91
C TYR A 101 -8.67 1.30 -18.02
N SER A 102 -8.79 0.09 -18.58
CA SER A 102 -10.06 -0.62 -18.74
C SER A 102 -10.77 -0.92 -17.41
N ALA A 103 -10.04 -0.88 -16.29
CA ALA A 103 -10.59 -0.99 -14.95
C ALA A 103 -11.19 0.34 -14.43
N PHE A 104 -11.44 1.35 -15.28
CA PHE A 104 -11.92 2.68 -14.90
C PHE A 104 -13.17 2.67 -14.01
N ARG A 105 -14.16 1.81 -14.32
CA ARG A 105 -15.37 1.69 -13.48
C ARG A 105 -15.01 1.20 -12.08
N THR A 106 -14.14 0.21 -12.01
CA THR A 106 -13.57 -0.32 -10.77
C THR A 106 -12.74 0.72 -10.05
N ALA A 107 -11.93 1.52 -10.74
CA ALA A 107 -11.15 2.61 -10.15
C ALA A 107 -12.03 3.67 -9.48
N VAL A 108 -13.17 4.05 -10.08
CA VAL A 108 -14.14 4.97 -9.47
C VAL A 108 -14.79 4.34 -8.23
N GLU A 109 -15.15 3.06 -8.30
CA GLU A 109 -15.74 2.35 -7.15
C GLU A 109 -14.72 2.17 -6.02
N ILE A 110 -13.46 1.92 -6.35
CA ILE A 110 -12.32 1.79 -5.42
C ILE A 110 -11.98 3.14 -4.78
N ALA A 111 -11.88 4.22 -5.56
CA ALA A 111 -11.56 5.56 -5.04
C ALA A 111 -12.64 6.12 -4.10
N ARG A 112 -13.88 5.61 -4.20
CA ARG A 112 -14.96 5.90 -3.25
C ARG A 112 -14.82 5.13 -1.93
N LEU A 113 -14.04 4.05 -1.89
CA LEU A 113 -13.72 3.34 -0.67
C LEU A 113 -12.62 4.12 0.05
N GLU A 114 -12.94 4.65 1.22
CA GLU A 114 -11.99 5.41 2.05
C GLU A 114 -10.67 4.64 2.23
N ALA A 115 -9.57 5.40 2.22
CA ALA A 115 -8.20 4.92 2.26
C ALA A 115 -7.78 4.04 1.06
N THR A 116 -8.25 4.36 -0.15
CA THR A 116 -7.80 3.65 -1.36
C THR A 116 -7.32 4.58 -2.48
N ASP A 117 -6.14 4.30 -3.05
CA ASP A 117 -5.58 4.96 -4.23
C ASP A 117 -5.56 3.99 -5.43
N PHE A 118 -5.67 4.51 -6.65
CA PHE A 118 -5.60 3.72 -7.89
C PHE A 118 -4.56 4.31 -8.84
N LEU A 119 -3.57 3.51 -9.21
CA LEU A 119 -2.53 3.88 -10.17
C LEU A 119 -2.75 3.13 -11.48
N GLU A 120 -3.15 3.89 -12.50
CA GLU A 120 -3.28 3.37 -13.85
C GLU A 120 -1.92 3.01 -14.44
N ARG A 121 -1.80 1.81 -15.02
CA ARG A 121 -0.61 1.38 -15.75
C ARG A 121 -0.50 2.11 -17.09
N PRO A 122 0.72 2.49 -17.52
CA PRO A 122 2.01 2.19 -16.89
C PRO A 122 2.29 3.05 -15.66
N VAL A 123 2.76 2.41 -14.59
CA VAL A 123 3.09 3.09 -13.32
C VAL A 123 4.60 3.31 -13.24
N SER A 124 5.03 4.56 -13.04
CA SER A 124 6.42 4.90 -12.75
C SER A 124 6.80 4.59 -11.30
N VAL A 125 8.09 4.37 -11.07
CA VAL A 125 8.63 4.20 -9.70
C VAL A 125 8.26 5.39 -8.82
N GLN A 126 8.33 6.61 -9.33
CA GLN A 126 8.00 7.81 -8.56
C GLN A 126 6.52 7.88 -8.17
N GLN A 127 5.60 7.45 -9.05
CA GLN A 127 4.18 7.36 -8.74
C GLN A 127 3.93 6.36 -7.60
N LEU A 128 4.47 5.15 -7.71
CA LEU A 128 4.32 4.13 -6.67
C LEU A 128 4.89 4.61 -5.33
N ARG A 129 6.12 5.14 -5.33
CA ARG A 129 6.76 5.66 -4.10
C ARG A 129 5.95 6.79 -3.46
N SER A 130 5.32 7.64 -4.27
CA SER A 130 4.50 8.75 -3.77
C SER A 130 3.18 8.26 -3.18
N ALA A 131 2.53 7.27 -3.80
CA ALA A 131 1.34 6.64 -3.25
C ALA A 131 1.63 5.94 -1.92
N VAL A 132 2.71 5.16 -1.83
CA VAL A 132 3.12 4.49 -0.59
C VAL A 132 3.44 5.49 0.52
N ARG A 133 4.12 6.61 0.24
CA ARG A 133 4.34 7.65 1.25
C ARG A 133 3.06 8.24 1.82
N ARG A 134 2.04 8.47 0.97
CA ARG A 134 0.74 8.97 1.41
C ARG A 134 -0.05 7.93 2.19
N ALA A 135 0.08 6.66 1.79
CA ALA A 135 -0.64 5.56 2.42
C ALA A 135 -0.05 5.19 3.79
N CYS A 136 1.26 5.26 3.95
CA CYS A 136 1.95 4.90 5.18
C CYS A 136 2.17 6.06 6.17
N SER A 137 1.80 7.30 5.81
CA SER A 137 2.01 8.49 6.66
C SER A 137 1.17 8.52 7.93
#